data_AF-A0A7J8Q1P7-F1
#
_entry.id   AF-A0A7J8Q1P7-F1
#
_cell.length_a   1.000
_cell.length_b   1.000
_cell.length_c   1.000
_cell.angle_alpha   90.00
_cell.angle_beta   90.00
_cell.angle_gamma   90.00
#
_symmetry.space_group_name_H-M   'P 1'
#
loop_
_entity.id
_entity.type
_entity.pdbx_description
1 polymer ?
#
loop_
_entity_poly.entity_id
_entity_poly.type
_entity_poly.pdbx_seq_one_letter_code
_entity_poly.pdbx_strand_id
1 'polypeptide(L)'
;MDWFQLSFQEWTQQMRDMLEARKRGDVAFRDKDFKTAIECYSQFIDVGTMVSPTVYARRSLCHLLCDQPDAALRDAMQAQCVYPDWSTAFYMQAVALAKLDMHKDAADMLNEAAALEEKKQRGGKGS
;
A
#
# COMPACT_ATOMS: atom_id res chain seq x y z
N MET A 1 2.91 38.82 11.08
CA MET A 1 3.41 37.61 11.79
C MET A 1 2.37 36.49 11.90
N ASP A 2 1.13 36.67 11.43
CA ASP A 2 0.01 35.73 11.62
C ASP A 2 -0.05 34.56 10.60
N TRP A 3 0.39 34.80 9.36
CA TRP A 3 0.31 33.82 8.27
C TRP A 3 1.12 32.52 8.48
N PHE A 4 2.30 32.61 9.11
CA PHE A 4 3.10 31.42 9.42
C PHE A 4 2.43 30.56 10.48
N GLN A 5 1.79 31.18 11.47
CA GLN A 5 1.08 30.46 12.51
C GLN A 5 -0.16 29.77 11.94
N LEU A 6 -0.92 30.47 11.08
CA LEU A 6 -2.12 29.94 10.44
C LEU A 6 -1.80 28.76 9.52
N SER A 7 -0.80 28.92 8.63
CA SER A 7 -0.37 27.83 7.73
C SER A 7 0.21 26.62 8.46
N PHE A 8 0.95 26.84 9.56
CA PHE A 8 1.40 25.74 10.42
C PHE A 8 0.19 25.04 11.07
N GLN A 9 -0.79 25.79 11.57
CA GLN A 9 -1.97 25.22 12.19
C GLN A 9 -2.78 24.38 11.19
N GLU A 10 -3.01 24.89 9.98
CA GLU A 10 -3.68 24.18 8.88
C GLU A 10 -2.93 22.90 8.51
N TRP A 11 -1.61 22.98 8.34
CA TRP A 11 -0.78 21.82 8.05
C TRP A 11 -0.87 20.75 9.16
N THR A 12 -0.80 21.17 10.44
CA THR A 12 -0.96 20.20 11.55
C THR A 12 -2.36 19.57 11.59
N GLN A 13 -3.41 20.30 11.18
CA GLN A 13 -4.76 19.75 11.11
C GLN A 13 -4.85 18.72 9.98
N GLN A 14 -4.35 19.05 8.79
CA GLN A 14 -4.30 18.10 7.66
C GLN A 14 -3.55 16.82 8.01
N MET A 15 -2.43 16.93 8.74
CA MET A 15 -1.70 15.76 9.23
C MET A 15 -2.51 14.93 10.23
N ARG A 16 -3.22 15.57 11.17
CA ARG A 16 -4.09 14.85 12.12
C ARG A 16 -5.17 14.09 11.36
N ASP A 17 -5.88 14.77 10.47
CA ASP A 17 -6.98 14.18 9.69
C ASP A 17 -6.50 13.01 8.83
N MET A 18 -5.33 13.15 8.20
CA MET A 18 -4.66 12.08 7.47
C MET A 18 -4.40 10.86 8.37
N LEU A 19 -3.73 11.06 9.51
CA LEU A 19 -3.39 9.96 10.42
C LEU A 19 -4.64 9.28 11.00
N GLU A 20 -5.69 10.06 11.26
CA GLU A 20 -6.99 9.54 11.67
C GLU A 20 -7.67 8.72 10.57
N ALA A 21 -7.61 9.16 9.31
CA ALA A 21 -8.09 8.40 8.16
C ALA A 21 -7.37 7.05 8.05
N ARG A 22 -6.04 7.03 8.18
CA ARG A 22 -5.29 5.77 8.25
C ARG A 22 -5.74 4.88 9.39
N LYS A 23 -5.93 5.43 10.59
CA LYS A 23 -6.38 4.67 11.77
C LYS A 23 -7.78 4.07 11.55
N ARG A 24 -8.72 4.83 10.98
CA ARG A 24 -10.05 4.32 10.62
C ARG A 24 -9.95 3.23 9.55
N GLY A 25 -9.11 3.40 8.55
CA GLY A 25 -8.83 2.38 7.53
C GLY A 25 -8.29 1.08 8.13
N ASP A 26 -7.37 1.18 9.09
CA ASP A 26 -6.82 0.02 9.80
C ASP A 26 -7.85 -0.73 10.64
N VAL A 27 -8.81 -0.01 11.23
CA VAL A 27 -9.95 -0.62 11.95
C VAL A 27 -10.86 -1.34 10.95
N ALA A 28 -11.32 -0.64 9.90
CA ALA A 28 -12.20 -1.22 8.89
C ALA A 28 -11.57 -2.44 8.19
N PHE A 29 -10.26 -2.39 7.89
CA PHE A 29 -9.50 -3.50 7.32
C PHE A 29 -9.55 -4.74 8.21
N ARG A 30 -9.32 -4.58 9.53
CA ARG A 30 -9.37 -5.67 10.49
C ARG A 30 -10.78 -6.24 10.64
N ASP A 31 -11.79 -5.38 10.56
CA ASP A 31 -13.20 -5.74 10.65
C ASP A 31 -13.74 -6.30 9.32
N LYS A 32 -12.88 -6.43 8.30
CA LYS A 32 -13.18 -6.90 6.94
C LYS A 32 -14.19 -6.03 6.19
N ASP A 33 -14.40 -4.79 6.62
CA ASP A 33 -15.10 -3.77 5.86
C ASP A 33 -14.15 -3.16 4.83
N PHE A 34 -13.92 -3.90 3.76
CA PHE A 34 -12.92 -3.55 2.75
C PHE A 34 -13.28 -2.29 1.96
N LYS A 35 -14.58 -1.99 1.79
CA LYS A 35 -15.02 -0.76 1.11
C LYS A 35 -14.69 0.47 1.93
N THR A 36 -15.05 0.47 3.22
CA THR A 36 -14.70 1.56 4.12
C THR A 36 -13.18 1.68 4.29
N ALA A 37 -12.45 0.57 4.33
CA ALA A 37 -10.99 0.60 4.37
C ALA A 37 -10.39 1.28 3.12
N ILE A 38 -10.90 0.98 1.92
CA ILE A 38 -10.48 1.63 0.67
C ILE A 38 -10.71 3.14 0.73
N GLU A 39 -11.90 3.58 1.16
CA GLU A 39 -12.23 5.00 1.27
C GLU A 39 -11.29 5.73 2.24
N CYS A 40 -11.08 5.15 3.42
CA CYS A 40 -10.20 5.73 4.45
C CYS A 40 -8.73 5.79 4.00
N TYR A 41 -8.22 4.75 3.34
CA TYR A 41 -6.87 4.76 2.80
C TYR A 41 -6.72 5.71 1.62
N SER A 42 -7.77 5.92 0.83
CA SER A 42 -7.77 6.93 -0.24
C SER A 42 -7.70 8.34 0.33
N GLN A 43 -8.47 8.64 1.37
CA GLN A 43 -8.36 9.90 2.10
C GLN A 43 -6.94 10.14 2.65
N PHE A 44 -6.27 9.11 3.18
CA PHE A 44 -4.87 9.23 3.62
C PHE A 44 -3.94 9.59 2.44
N ILE A 45 -4.09 8.91 1.30
CA ILE A 45 -3.23 9.07 0.12
C ILE A 45 -3.46 10.43 -0.56
N ASP A 46 -4.71 10.87 -0.67
CA ASP A 46 -5.09 12.10 -1.39
C ASP A 46 -4.56 13.37 -0.71
N VAL A 47 -4.37 13.36 0.61
CA VAL A 47 -3.73 14.49 1.32
C VAL A 47 -2.24 14.61 0.94
N GLY A 48 -1.59 13.51 0.55
CA GLY A 48 -0.27 13.53 -0.11
C GLY A 48 0.93 13.97 0.72
N THR A 49 0.75 14.35 1.98
CA THR A 49 1.85 14.77 2.89
C THR A 49 2.75 13.62 3.33
N MET A 50 2.23 12.39 3.41
CA MET A 50 2.99 11.20 3.82
C MET A 50 2.73 10.03 2.88
N VAL A 51 3.78 9.27 2.61
CA VAL A 51 3.75 8.08 1.76
C VAL A 51 3.98 6.86 2.64
N SER A 52 3.12 5.84 2.53
CA SER A 52 3.25 4.61 3.32
C SER A 52 3.06 3.38 2.44
N PRO A 53 4.08 2.49 2.30
CA PRO A 53 3.95 1.29 1.48
C PRO A 53 2.90 0.34 2.05
N THR A 54 2.75 0.30 3.37
CA THR A 54 1.74 -0.52 4.05
C THR A 54 0.31 -0.06 3.76
N VAL A 55 0.06 1.25 3.63
CA VAL A 55 -1.28 1.75 3.27
C VAL A 55 -1.63 1.33 1.86
N TYR A 56 -0.70 1.49 0.90
CA TYR A 56 -0.89 1.00 -0.47
C TYR A 56 -1.14 -0.51 -0.51
N ALA A 57 -0.31 -1.32 0.17
CA ALA A 57 -0.51 -2.76 0.22
C ALA A 57 -1.86 -3.15 0.84
N ARG A 58 -2.28 -2.55 1.97
CA ARG A 58 -3.58 -2.86 2.56
C ARG A 58 -4.73 -2.46 1.64
N ARG A 59 -4.67 -1.30 1.00
CA ARG A 59 -5.69 -0.86 0.03
C ARG A 59 -5.74 -1.76 -1.21
N SER A 60 -4.58 -2.19 -1.72
CA SER A 60 -4.48 -3.17 -2.80
C SER A 60 -5.15 -4.50 -2.42
N LEU A 61 -4.90 -5.03 -1.22
CA LEU A 61 -5.56 -6.25 -0.76
C LEU A 61 -7.08 -6.07 -0.64
N CYS A 62 -7.55 -4.93 -0.13
CA CYS A 62 -8.98 -4.62 -0.14
C CYS A 62 -9.56 -4.61 -1.56
N HIS A 63 -8.88 -4.00 -2.53
CA HIS A 63 -9.30 -4.02 -3.93
C HIS A 63 -9.37 -5.45 -4.49
N LEU A 64 -8.39 -6.32 -4.21
CA LEU A 64 -8.44 -7.74 -4.61
C LEU A 64 -9.66 -8.46 -4.02
N LEU A 65 -9.97 -8.20 -2.75
CA LEU A 65 -11.11 -8.80 -2.04
C LEU A 65 -12.46 -8.23 -2.48
N CYS A 66 -12.46 -7.05 -3.09
CA CYS A 66 -13.62 -6.44 -3.73
C CYS A 66 -13.66 -6.64 -5.26
N ASP A 67 -12.86 -7.57 -5.78
CA ASP A 67 -12.77 -7.92 -7.21
C ASP A 67 -12.45 -6.73 -8.14
N GLN A 68 -11.53 -5.87 -7.69
CA GLN A 68 -11.01 -4.72 -8.44
C GLN A 68 -9.52 -4.90 -8.74
N PRO A 69 -9.13 -5.87 -9.58
CA PRO A 69 -7.72 -6.23 -9.77
C PRO A 69 -6.87 -5.12 -10.39
N ASP A 70 -7.39 -4.28 -11.28
CA ASP A 70 -6.65 -3.13 -11.83
C ASP A 70 -6.23 -2.13 -10.76
N ALA A 71 -7.13 -1.79 -9.84
CA ALA A 71 -6.85 -0.87 -8.75
C ALA A 71 -5.85 -1.50 -7.76
N ALA A 72 -6.00 -2.80 -7.48
CA ALA A 72 -5.06 -3.53 -6.67
C ALA A 72 -3.64 -3.55 -7.25
N LEU A 73 -3.51 -3.74 -8.56
CA LEU A 73 -2.22 -3.76 -9.24
C LEU A 73 -1.52 -2.40 -9.10
N ARG A 74 -2.22 -1.29 -9.35
CA ARG A 74 -1.66 0.07 -9.20
C ARG A 74 -1.12 0.32 -7.80
N ASP A 75 -1.89 -0.05 -6.78
CA ASP A 75 -1.48 0.12 -5.39
C ASP A 75 -0.29 -0.79 -5.03
N ALA A 76 -0.25 -2.03 -5.52
CA ALA A 76 0.87 -2.93 -5.28
C ALA A 76 2.17 -2.44 -5.95
N MET A 77 2.08 -1.84 -7.14
CA MET A 77 3.20 -1.17 -7.81
C MET A 77 3.67 0.08 -7.04
N GLN A 78 2.75 0.87 -6.48
CA GLN A 78 3.11 1.99 -5.61
C GLN A 78 3.80 1.50 -4.33
N ALA A 79 3.30 0.43 -3.69
CA ALA A 79 3.95 -0.18 -2.54
C ALA A 79 5.39 -0.62 -2.84
N GLN A 80 5.62 -1.26 -4.00
CA GLN A 80 6.95 -1.62 -4.49
C GLN A 80 7.83 -0.38 -4.72
N CYS A 81 7.30 0.66 -5.37
CA CYS A 81 8.06 1.89 -5.63
C CYS A 81 8.54 2.55 -4.33
N VAL A 82 7.71 2.51 -3.28
CA VAL A 82 8.03 3.09 -1.97
C VAL A 82 8.96 2.20 -1.15
N TYR A 83 8.83 0.88 -1.27
CA TYR A 83 9.70 -0.07 -0.58
C TYR A 83 10.13 -1.23 -1.51
N PRO A 84 11.21 -1.04 -2.30
CA PRO A 84 11.60 -1.97 -3.36
C PRO A 84 12.01 -3.37 -2.89
N ASP A 85 12.60 -3.49 -1.70
CA ASP A 85 13.04 -4.78 -1.13
C ASP A 85 11.90 -5.50 -0.38
N TRP A 86 10.64 -5.28 -0.78
CA TRP A 86 9.46 -5.88 -0.16
C TRP A 86 8.79 -6.92 -1.04
N SER A 87 9.15 -8.19 -0.83
CA SER A 87 8.59 -9.35 -1.53
C SER A 87 7.05 -9.37 -1.55
N THR A 88 6.40 -8.92 -0.47
CA THR A 88 4.93 -8.84 -0.38
C THR A 88 4.32 -7.97 -1.48
N ALA A 89 4.96 -6.86 -1.88
CA ALA A 89 4.45 -6.02 -2.95
C ALA A 89 4.41 -6.78 -4.29
N PHE A 90 5.45 -7.57 -4.60
CA PHE A 90 5.52 -8.41 -5.80
C PHE A 90 4.49 -9.53 -5.77
N TYR A 91 4.30 -10.22 -4.64
CA TYR A 91 3.25 -11.23 -4.50
C TYR A 91 1.86 -10.66 -4.78
N MET A 92 1.59 -9.43 -4.34
CA MET A 92 0.30 -8.78 -4.57
C MET A 92 0.11 -8.38 -6.03
N GLN A 93 1.17 -7.91 -6.72
CA GLN A 93 1.14 -7.70 -8.16
C GLN A 93 0.84 -9.00 -8.90
N ALA A 94 1.48 -10.12 -8.52
CA ALA A 94 1.23 -11.41 -9.13
C ALA A 94 -0.23 -11.86 -9.02
N VAL A 95 -0.85 -11.69 -7.84
CA VAL A 95 -2.27 -12.02 -7.63
C VAL A 95 -3.18 -11.12 -8.47
N ALA A 96 -2.89 -9.82 -8.54
CA ALA A 96 -3.67 -8.88 -9.34
C ALA A 96 -3.56 -9.19 -10.85
N LEU A 97 -2.35 -9.44 -11.35
CA LEU A 97 -2.08 -9.81 -12.73
C LEU A 97 -2.74 -11.14 -13.12
N ALA A 98 -2.72 -12.13 -12.22
CA ALA A 98 -3.39 -13.40 -12.45
C ALA A 98 -4.91 -13.24 -12.57
N LYS A 99 -5.52 -12.35 -11.77
CA LYS A 99 -6.94 -11.98 -11.88
C LYS A 99 -7.28 -11.19 -13.16
N LEU A 100 -6.29 -10.59 -13.80
CA LEU A 100 -6.40 -9.91 -15.10
C LEU A 100 -6.04 -10.82 -16.29
N ASP A 101 -5.90 -12.13 -16.06
CA ASP A 101 -5.46 -13.13 -17.06
C ASP A 101 -4.06 -12.87 -17.65
N MET A 102 -3.24 -12.03 -16.99
CA MET A 102 -1.86 -11.72 -17.35
C MET A 102 -0.88 -12.72 -16.73
N HIS A 103 -1.05 -14.01 -17.06
CA HIS A 103 -0.36 -15.09 -16.35
C HIS A 103 1.18 -15.09 -16.47
N LYS A 104 1.73 -14.59 -17.57
CA LYS A 104 3.19 -14.49 -17.75
C LYS A 104 3.78 -13.47 -16.78
N ASP A 105 3.21 -12.26 -16.79
CA ASP A 105 3.64 -11.18 -15.91
C ASP A 105 3.44 -11.56 -14.42
N ALA A 106 2.36 -12.29 -14.11
CA ALA A 106 2.15 -12.82 -12.78
C ALA A 106 3.28 -13.78 -12.34
N ALA A 107 3.70 -14.68 -13.22
CA ALA A 107 4.81 -15.61 -12.94
C ALA A 107 6.14 -14.87 -12.75
N ASP A 108 6.40 -13.84 -13.54
CA ASP A 108 7.59 -13.00 -13.41
C ASP A 108 7.62 -12.30 -12.04
N MET A 109 6.50 -11.75 -11.58
CA MET A 109 6.41 -11.13 -10.25
C MET A 109 6.61 -12.15 -9.11
N LEU A 110 6.15 -13.40 -9.26
CA LEU A 110 6.43 -14.45 -8.28
C LEU A 110 7.92 -14.79 -8.21
N ASN A 111 8.61 -14.83 -9.35
CA ASN A 111 10.05 -15.08 -9.42
C ASN A 111 10.84 -13.96 -8.73
N GLU A 112 10.49 -12.69 -8.99
CA GLU A 112 11.08 -11.53 -8.31
C GLU A 112 10.88 -11.59 -6.80
N ALA A 113 9.65 -11.91 -6.34
CA ALA A 113 9.35 -12.05 -4.91
C ALA A 113 10.20 -13.14 -4.24
N ALA A 114 10.37 -14.29 -4.89
CA ALA A 114 11.18 -15.40 -4.41
C ALA A 114 12.68 -15.05 -4.34
N ALA A 115 13.20 -14.37 -5.36
CA ALA A 115 14.59 -13.92 -5.41
C ALA A 115 14.92 -12.95 -4.26
N LEU A 116 14.00 -12.03 -3.93
CA LEU A 116 14.17 -11.10 -2.81
C LEU A 116 14.21 -11.82 -1.45
N GLU A 117 13.31 -12.79 -1.22
CA GLU A 117 13.31 -13.59 0.01
C GLU A 117 14.60 -14.41 0.15
N GLU A 118 15.09 -15.01 -0.94
CA GLU A 118 16.35 -15.75 -0.93
C GLU A 118 17.55 -14.84 -0.58
N LYS A 119 17.62 -13.66 -1.18
CA LYS A 119 18.65 -12.65 -0.87
C LYS A 119 18.62 -12.27 0.62
N LYS A 120 17.43 -12.08 1.19
CA LYS A 120 17.24 -11.76 2.61
C LYS A 120 17.71 -12.88 3.54
N GLN A 121 17.43 -14.14 3.20
CA GLN A 121 17.86 -15.30 3.98
C GLN A 121 19.38 -15.49 3.97
N ARG A 122 20.05 -15.22 2.85
CA ARG A 122 21.51 -15.30 2.73
C ARG A 122 22.21 -14.17 3.49
N GLY A 123 21.65 -12.95 3.46
CA GLY A 123 22.18 -11.81 4.21
C GLY A 123 22.04 -11.93 5.73
N GLY A 124 20.99 -12.60 6.22
CA GLY A 124 20.79 -12.82 7.66
C GLY A 124 21.65 -13.90 8.30
N LYS A 125 22.32 -14.76 7.51
CA LYS A 125 23.21 -15.83 8.00
C LYS A 125 24.69 -15.43 8.08
N GLY A 126 25.01 -14.16 7.82
CA GLY A 126 26.38 -13.63 7.74
C GLY A 126 26.76 -12.61 8.81
N SER A 127 26.04 -12.52 9.95
CA SER A 127 26.37 -11.65 11.09
C SER A 127 26.43 -12.43 12.39
#